data_AF-A0A8H6NNA0-F1
#
_entry.id   AF-A0A8H6NNA0-F1
#
_cell.length_a   1.000
_cell.length_b   1.000
_cell.length_c   1.000
_cell.angle_alpha   90.00
_cell.angle_beta   90.00
_cell.angle_gamma   90.00
#
_symmetry.space_group_name_H-M   'P 1'
#
loop_
_entity.id
_entity.type
_entity.pdbx_description
1 polymer ?
#
loop_
_entity_poly.entity_id
_entity_poly.type
_entity_poly.pdbx_seq_one_letter_code
_entity_poly.pdbx_strand_id
1 'polypeptide(L)'
;MIVNILDEGHPENRMFLKLYDRRFSERLRDTFRTNPWTKDFEKEYINAVKTGAIREFLDKLHPIHSFEREAEEDWNDGEVEAFLCDQVRQIFDAETAVYDRLRDIQGEMVPRLIARVKLAISLPDDGNSSSHDHITPVTRDEVAEQLDIKGVLLQYIDGFILSQMTVRAPRSDWQSIVDQAVAVVHAVGDRDILNEDVGPENFLIRPDGYGSYQVLMIDLGHARLRRQNESDHAWYNAKLAQGEDIAVGGAMRKRLAKYEGFELRFEVSERYRKLVGLNDDE
;
A
#
# COMPACT_ATOMS: atom_id res chain seq x y z
N MET A 1 -4.82 7.39 6.35
CA MET A 1 -5.63 6.22 5.97
C MET A 1 -6.72 5.97 7.01
N ILE A 2 -7.97 5.86 6.59
CA ILE A 2 -9.09 5.50 7.48
C ILE A 2 -9.51 4.06 7.17
N VAL A 3 -9.77 3.29 8.21
CA VAL A 3 -10.17 1.88 8.12
C VAL A 3 -11.49 1.68 8.87
N ASN A 4 -12.46 0.99 8.25
CA ASN A 4 -13.72 0.64 8.90
C ASN A 4 -14.25 -0.75 8.49
N ILE A 5 -15.02 -1.39 9.36
CA ILE A 5 -15.73 -2.65 9.08
C ILE A 5 -17.18 -2.32 8.77
N LEU A 6 -17.66 -2.73 7.59
CA LEU A 6 -19.06 -2.58 7.19
C LEU A 6 -19.79 -3.90 7.43
N ASP A 7 -20.85 -3.85 8.24
CA ASP A 7 -21.72 -4.98 8.60
C ASP A 7 -23.18 -4.51 8.47
N GLU A 8 -23.73 -4.59 7.26
CA GLU A 8 -25.13 -4.20 6.97
C GLU A 8 -26.15 -5.22 7.50
N GLY A 9 -26.02 -5.65 8.76
CA GLY A 9 -26.88 -6.66 9.36
C GLY A 9 -26.70 -8.07 8.78
N HIS A 10 -25.59 -8.29 8.07
CA HIS A 10 -25.21 -9.55 7.44
C HIS A 10 -23.80 -9.93 7.90
N PRO A 11 -23.66 -10.53 9.10
CA PRO A 11 -22.36 -10.81 9.72
C PRO A 11 -21.46 -11.75 8.89
N GLU A 12 -22.07 -12.49 7.97
CA GLU A 12 -21.41 -13.38 6.98
C GLU A 12 -20.70 -12.61 5.85
N ASN A 13 -21.05 -11.33 5.62
CA ASN A 13 -20.56 -10.49 4.52
C ASN A 13 -19.83 -9.24 5.03
N ARG A 14 -19.09 -9.35 6.14
CA ARG A 14 -18.26 -8.25 6.64
C ARG A 14 -17.27 -7.81 5.56
N MET A 15 -17.16 -6.49 5.36
CA MET A 15 -16.21 -5.89 4.43
C MET A 15 -15.30 -4.91 5.15
N PHE A 16 -14.09 -4.74 4.62
CA PHE A 16 -13.09 -3.83 5.15
C PHE A 16 -12.94 -2.64 4.19
N LEU A 17 -13.33 -1.46 4.63
CA LEU A 17 -13.18 -0.22 3.87
C LEU A 17 -11.84 0.44 4.24
N LYS A 18 -10.97 0.66 3.24
CA LYS A 18 -9.70 1.41 3.34
C LYS A 18 -9.82 2.69 2.52
N LEU A 19 -9.72 3.86 3.16
CA LEU A 19 -9.75 5.17 2.52
C LEU A 19 -8.36 5.82 2.53
N TYR A 20 -7.95 6.35 1.39
CA TYR A 20 -6.65 6.99 1.16
C TYR A 20 -6.80 8.50 1.34
N ASP A 21 -7.07 8.89 2.59
CA ASP A 21 -7.26 10.28 2.99
C ASP A 21 -5.96 10.84 3.59
N ARG A 22 -5.36 11.84 2.93
CA ARG A 22 -4.12 12.52 3.35
C ARG A 22 -4.22 13.18 4.73
N ARG A 23 -5.42 13.54 5.17
CA ARG A 23 -5.65 14.20 6.47
C ARG A 23 -5.35 13.26 7.63
N PHE A 24 -5.52 11.96 7.40
CA PHE A 24 -5.33 10.89 8.40
C PHE A 24 -4.10 10.01 8.11
N SER A 25 -3.17 10.48 7.29
CA SER A 25 -1.98 9.69 6.90
C SER A 25 -0.78 9.98 7.80
N GLU A 26 -0.92 9.68 9.09
CA GLU A 26 0.11 9.94 10.12
C GLU A 26 1.47 9.35 9.76
N ARG A 27 1.54 8.09 9.31
CA ARG A 27 2.80 7.46 8.89
C ARG A 27 3.49 8.18 7.73
N LEU A 28 2.73 8.71 6.76
CA LEU A 28 3.32 9.51 5.68
C LEU A 28 3.85 10.84 6.21
N ARG A 29 3.11 11.48 7.12
CA ARG A 29 3.55 12.73 7.76
C ARG A 29 4.83 12.53 8.58
N ASP A 30 4.95 11.41 9.30
CA ASP A 30 6.16 11.05 10.03
C ASP A 30 7.34 10.80 9.08
N THR A 31 7.08 10.10 7.98
CA THR A 31 8.11 9.78 6.96
C THR A 31 8.68 11.04 6.33
N PHE A 32 7.82 11.99 5.95
CA PHE A 32 8.23 13.25 5.34
C PHE A 32 8.43 14.39 6.35
N ARG A 33 8.35 14.09 7.65
CA ARG A 33 8.52 15.04 8.76
C ARG A 33 7.65 16.30 8.65
N THR A 34 6.44 16.15 8.13
CA THR A 34 5.47 17.25 7.99
C THR A 34 4.65 17.44 9.25
N ASN A 35 4.10 18.64 9.44
CA ASN A 35 3.23 18.93 10.58
C ASN A 35 1.94 18.08 10.56
N PRO A 36 1.35 17.79 11.75
CA PRO A 36 0.02 17.20 11.84
C PRO A 36 -1.01 18.04 11.08
N TRP A 37 -2.00 17.36 10.48
CA TRP A 37 -3.04 18.05 9.71
C TRP A 37 -3.81 19.06 10.58
N THR A 38 -4.12 20.23 10.00
CA THR A 38 -4.97 21.24 10.63
C THR A 38 -6.05 21.72 9.67
N LYS A 39 -7.08 22.37 10.22
CA LYS A 39 -8.12 23.02 9.41
C LYS A 39 -7.59 24.16 8.54
N ASP A 40 -6.47 24.77 8.91
CA ASP A 40 -5.89 25.86 8.14
C ASP A 40 -5.15 25.31 6.91
N PHE A 41 -4.40 24.21 7.08
CA PHE A 41 -3.80 23.48 5.95
C PHE A 41 -4.86 22.99 4.95
N GLU A 42 -6.02 22.55 5.45
CA GLU A 42 -7.14 22.16 4.59
C GLU A 42 -7.68 23.32 3.74
N LYS A 43 -7.76 24.54 4.32
CA LYS A 43 -8.20 25.72 3.57
C LYS A 43 -7.19 26.11 2.50
N GLU A 44 -5.90 26.07 2.82
CA GLU A 44 -4.83 26.36 1.87
C GLU A 44 -4.83 25.37 0.71
N TYR A 45 -4.96 24.08 1.01
CA TYR A 45 -5.12 23.04 0.00
C TYR A 45 -6.33 23.28 -0.90
N ILE A 46 -7.53 23.49 -0.32
CA ILE A 46 -8.76 23.76 -1.10
C ILE A 46 -8.60 25.01 -1.97
N ASN A 47 -7.95 26.05 -1.46
CA ASN A 47 -7.68 27.26 -2.23
C ASN A 47 -6.74 26.95 -3.42
N ALA A 48 -5.65 26.21 -3.18
CA ALA A 48 -4.70 25.81 -4.22
C ALA A 48 -5.33 24.89 -5.29
N VAL A 49 -6.31 24.05 -4.92
CA VAL A 49 -7.14 23.29 -5.87
C VAL A 49 -7.93 24.25 -6.75
N LYS A 50 -8.64 25.22 -6.16
CA LYS A 50 -9.53 26.15 -6.87
C LYS A 50 -8.77 27.06 -7.83
N THR A 51 -7.57 27.50 -7.46
CA THR A 51 -6.74 28.38 -8.30
C THR A 51 -5.92 27.63 -9.35
N GLY A 52 -5.85 26.30 -9.28
CA GLY A 52 -5.03 25.47 -10.17
C GLY A 52 -3.55 25.41 -9.81
N ALA A 53 -3.14 26.06 -8.71
CA ALA A 53 -1.76 26.07 -8.23
C ALA A 53 -1.21 24.65 -7.96
N ILE A 54 -2.07 23.72 -7.54
CA ILE A 54 -1.67 22.32 -7.32
C ILE A 54 -1.16 21.66 -8.59
N ARG A 55 -1.81 21.89 -9.73
CA ARG A 55 -1.39 21.26 -11.00
C ARG A 55 -0.01 21.77 -11.38
N GLU A 56 0.21 23.08 -11.31
CA GLU A 56 1.51 23.68 -11.62
C GLU A 56 2.62 23.20 -10.68
N PHE A 57 2.30 23.00 -9.39
CA PHE A 57 3.23 22.45 -8.41
C PHE A 57 3.59 21.00 -8.74
N LEU A 58 2.61 20.11 -8.94
CA LEU A 58 2.86 18.69 -9.23
C LEU A 58 3.57 18.47 -10.57
N ASP A 59 3.24 19.25 -11.60
CA ASP A 59 3.91 19.19 -12.91
C ASP A 59 5.42 19.54 -12.81
N LYS A 60 5.80 20.42 -11.88
CA LYS A 60 7.20 20.75 -11.59
C LYS A 60 7.87 19.70 -10.72
N LEU A 61 7.10 19.04 -9.86
CA LEU A 61 7.61 18.10 -8.86
C LEU A 61 7.92 16.72 -9.47
N HIS A 62 6.99 16.14 -10.25
CA HIS A 62 7.12 14.78 -10.81
C HIS A 62 8.40 14.52 -11.63
N PRO A 63 8.96 15.48 -12.40
CA PRO A 63 10.21 15.28 -13.12
C PRO A 63 11.46 15.18 -12.22
N ILE A 64 11.40 15.63 -10.96
CA ILE A 64 12.55 15.67 -10.07
C ILE A 64 12.85 14.25 -9.59
N HIS A 65 14.05 13.74 -9.84
CA HIS A 65 14.40 12.42 -9.32
C HIS A 65 14.48 12.44 -7.79
N SER A 66 13.64 11.63 -7.14
CA SER A 66 13.62 11.42 -5.68
C SER A 66 13.28 12.63 -4.80
N PHE A 67 12.47 13.56 -5.30
CA PHE A 67 11.87 14.63 -4.47
C PHE A 67 11.09 14.05 -3.27
N GLU A 68 10.56 12.84 -3.40
CA GLU A 68 9.88 12.11 -2.35
C GLU A 68 10.73 11.95 -1.08
N ARG A 69 12.07 12.09 -1.15
CA ARG A 69 12.95 11.91 0.01
C ARG A 69 13.11 13.15 0.87
N GLU A 70 12.69 14.33 0.40
CA GLU A 70 12.84 15.60 1.13
C GLU A 70 11.60 16.47 0.85
N ALA A 71 10.69 16.59 1.83
CA ALA A 71 9.77 17.72 1.82
C ALA A 71 10.63 18.97 1.97
N GLU A 72 10.63 19.83 0.95
CA GLU A 72 11.50 21.00 0.96
C GLU A 72 11.01 22.00 2.03
N GLU A 73 11.95 22.61 2.75
CA GLU A 73 11.64 23.62 3.78
C GLU A 73 10.88 24.84 3.22
N ASP A 74 10.84 24.99 1.88
CA ASP A 74 10.27 26.13 1.16
C ASP A 74 8.82 25.92 0.68
N TRP A 75 8.22 24.73 0.85
CA TRP A 75 6.83 24.51 0.44
C TRP A 75 5.84 25.19 1.39
N ASN A 76 4.81 25.82 0.83
CA ASN A 76 3.69 26.31 1.64
C ASN A 76 2.80 25.14 2.11
N ASP A 77 1.92 25.38 3.09
CA ASP A 77 1.13 24.28 3.68
C ASP A 77 0.18 23.65 2.64
N GLY A 78 -0.34 24.44 1.69
CA GLY A 78 -1.13 23.94 0.56
C GLY A 78 -0.35 23.01 -0.38
N GLU A 79 0.92 23.33 -0.67
CA GLU A 79 1.84 22.50 -1.47
C GLU A 79 2.21 21.21 -0.73
N VAL A 80 2.47 21.27 0.57
CA VAL A 80 2.71 20.09 1.41
C VAL A 80 1.50 19.17 1.38
N GLU A 81 0.29 19.69 1.55
CA GLU A 81 -0.94 18.89 1.48
C GLU A 81 -1.19 18.33 0.06
N ALA A 82 -0.78 19.05 -0.99
CA ALA A 82 -0.85 18.58 -2.37
C ALA A 82 0.10 17.42 -2.63
N PHE A 83 1.35 17.51 -2.17
CA PHE A 83 2.30 16.40 -2.19
C PHE A 83 1.75 15.19 -1.43
N LEU A 84 1.25 15.37 -0.20
CA LEU A 84 0.66 14.26 0.56
C LEU A 84 -0.57 13.64 -0.14
N CYS A 85 -1.38 14.46 -0.83
CA CYS A 85 -2.49 13.98 -1.65
C CYS A 85 -2.01 13.11 -2.81
N ASP A 86 -0.96 13.55 -3.50
CA ASP A 86 -0.35 12.80 -4.60
C ASP A 86 0.23 11.47 -4.11
N GLN A 87 0.96 11.48 -2.98
CA GLN A 87 1.51 10.25 -2.38
C GLN A 87 0.42 9.23 -2.04
N VAL A 88 -0.68 9.64 -1.39
CA VAL A 88 -1.77 8.68 -1.08
C VAL A 88 -2.48 8.15 -2.33
N ARG A 89 -2.53 8.94 -3.41
CA ARG A 89 -3.06 8.49 -4.70
C ARG A 89 -2.16 7.46 -5.35
N GLN A 90 -0.85 7.69 -5.37
CA GLN A 90 0.11 6.73 -5.90
C GLN A 90 0.01 5.39 -5.16
N ILE A 91 -0.14 5.40 -3.83
CA ILE A 91 -0.34 4.18 -3.03
C ILE A 91 -1.65 3.47 -3.41
N PHE A 92 -2.76 4.22 -3.60
CA PHE A 92 -4.02 3.64 -4.07
C PHE A 92 -3.90 3.03 -5.48
N ASP A 93 -3.29 3.76 -6.41
CA ASP A 93 -3.16 3.32 -7.80
C ASP A 93 -2.24 2.08 -7.88
N ALA A 94 -1.15 2.06 -7.10
CA ALA A 94 -0.28 0.89 -6.94
C ALA A 94 -1.03 -0.32 -6.38
N GLU A 95 -1.71 -0.17 -5.24
CA GLU A 95 -2.44 -1.26 -4.59
C GLU A 95 -3.51 -1.85 -5.51
N THR A 96 -4.27 -1.00 -6.19
CA THR A 96 -5.34 -1.45 -7.08
C THR A 96 -4.82 -2.10 -8.36
N ALA A 97 -3.68 -1.65 -8.89
CA ALA A 97 -3.02 -2.31 -10.02
C ALA A 97 -2.50 -3.70 -9.63
N VAL A 98 -2.00 -3.85 -8.40
CA VAL A 98 -1.57 -5.15 -7.87
C VAL A 98 -2.77 -6.08 -7.70
N TYR A 99 -3.89 -5.61 -7.13
CA TYR A 99 -5.10 -6.43 -7.04
C TYR A 99 -5.61 -6.90 -8.42
N ASP A 100 -5.57 -6.04 -9.44
CA ASP A 100 -5.95 -6.44 -10.81
C ASP A 100 -5.04 -7.54 -11.37
N ARG A 101 -3.74 -7.51 -11.01
CA ARG A 101 -2.76 -8.52 -11.40
C ARG A 101 -2.93 -9.84 -10.63
N LEU A 102 -3.42 -9.79 -9.38
CA LEU A 102 -3.59 -10.94 -8.49
C LEU A 102 -4.97 -11.59 -8.56
N ARG A 103 -5.80 -11.27 -9.56
CA ARG A 103 -7.20 -11.72 -9.66
C ARG A 103 -7.41 -13.22 -9.45
N ASP A 104 -6.47 -14.04 -9.89
CA ASP A 104 -6.54 -15.50 -9.83
C ASP A 104 -6.22 -16.08 -8.44
N ILE A 105 -5.63 -15.30 -7.52
CA ILE A 105 -5.33 -15.75 -6.13
C ILE A 105 -6.08 -14.95 -5.05
N GLN A 106 -6.99 -14.07 -5.46
CA GLN A 106 -7.83 -13.32 -4.54
C GLN A 106 -8.81 -14.22 -3.77
N GLY A 107 -8.86 -14.03 -2.45
CA GLY A 107 -9.61 -14.82 -1.48
C GLY A 107 -8.89 -16.06 -0.97
N GLU A 108 -7.76 -16.42 -1.58
CA GLU A 108 -6.94 -17.57 -1.22
C GLU A 108 -5.61 -17.14 -0.58
N MET A 109 -4.84 -16.29 -1.27
CA MET A 109 -3.51 -15.85 -0.84
C MET A 109 -3.42 -14.35 -0.54
N VAL A 110 -4.39 -13.57 -1.05
CA VAL A 110 -4.59 -12.15 -0.75
C VAL A 110 -6.10 -11.90 -0.58
N PRO A 111 -6.54 -10.86 0.13
CA PRO A 111 -7.97 -10.54 0.22
C PRO A 111 -8.62 -10.34 -1.16
N ARG A 112 -9.95 -10.53 -1.25
CA ARG A 112 -10.68 -10.10 -2.46
C ARG A 112 -10.82 -8.58 -2.48
N LEU A 113 -10.53 -7.95 -3.61
CA LEU A 113 -10.95 -6.60 -3.91
C LEU A 113 -12.41 -6.64 -4.38
N ILE A 114 -13.32 -6.15 -3.53
CA ILE A 114 -14.76 -6.16 -3.79
C ILE A 114 -15.12 -4.96 -4.67
N ALA A 115 -14.63 -3.77 -4.32
CA ALA A 115 -14.90 -2.55 -5.07
C ALA A 115 -13.78 -1.52 -4.89
N ARG A 116 -13.62 -0.65 -5.89
CA ARG A 116 -12.97 0.66 -5.74
C ARG A 116 -14.06 1.66 -5.39
N VAL A 117 -13.84 2.46 -4.36
CA VAL A 117 -14.82 3.43 -3.88
C VAL A 117 -14.25 4.84 -3.98
N LYS A 118 -15.17 5.80 -4.05
CA LYS A 118 -14.89 7.22 -4.15
C LYS A 118 -15.83 7.95 -3.20
N LEU A 119 -15.28 8.63 -2.20
CA LEU A 119 -16.03 9.46 -1.28
C LEU A 119 -15.96 10.91 -1.77
N ALA A 120 -17.08 11.39 -2.27
CA ALA A 120 -17.19 12.76 -2.77
C ALA A 120 -17.22 13.76 -1.63
N ILE A 121 -16.24 14.67 -1.59
CA ILE A 121 -16.27 15.81 -0.67
C ILE A 121 -16.97 16.96 -1.38
N SER A 122 -18.18 17.28 -0.93
CA SER A 122 -18.89 18.46 -1.46
C SER A 122 -18.17 19.73 -0.99
N LEU A 123 -17.75 20.56 -1.94
CA LEU A 123 -17.36 21.93 -1.62
C LEU A 123 -18.61 22.72 -1.20
N PRO A 124 -18.49 23.65 -0.23
CA PRO A 124 -19.51 24.66 -0.03
C PRO A 124 -19.69 25.45 -1.33
N ASP A 125 -20.94 25.70 -1.71
CA ASP A 125 -21.27 26.48 -2.90
C ASP A 125 -20.87 27.94 -2.66
N ASP A 126 -19.71 28.33 -3.18
CA ASP A 126 -19.29 29.73 -3.14
C ASP A 126 -20.07 30.46 -4.23
N GLY A 127 -21.19 31.06 -3.86
CA GLY A 127 -22.12 31.78 -4.76
C GLY A 127 -21.57 32.99 -5.51
N ASN A 128 -20.25 33.10 -5.72
CA ASN A 128 -19.58 34.18 -6.45
C ASN A 128 -18.62 33.62 -7.50
N SER A 129 -19.15 33.27 -8.67
CA SER A 129 -18.35 33.07 -9.89
C SER A 129 -18.26 34.39 -10.67
N SER A 130 -17.37 35.30 -10.26
CA SER A 130 -16.97 36.41 -11.13
C SER A 130 -15.70 37.09 -10.63
N SER A 131 -14.55 36.66 -11.16
CA SER A 131 -13.44 37.56 -11.46
C SER A 131 -12.59 36.95 -12.57
N HIS A 132 -12.59 37.63 -13.71
CA HIS A 132 -11.68 37.40 -14.82
C HIS A 132 -10.25 37.70 -14.37
N ASP A 133 -9.39 36.68 -14.32
CA ASP A 133 -7.96 36.85 -14.50
C ASP A 133 -7.40 35.64 -15.26
N HIS A 134 -6.32 35.87 -16.00
CA HIS A 134 -5.82 35.04 -17.11
C HIS A 134 -5.23 33.66 -16.75
N ILE A 135 -5.80 32.97 -15.77
CA ILE A 135 -5.46 31.57 -15.45
C ILE A 135 -6.52 30.68 -16.10
N THR A 136 -6.10 29.67 -16.87
CA THR A 136 -7.01 28.64 -17.41
C THR A 136 -7.92 28.14 -16.29
N PRO A 137 -9.25 28.35 -16.36
CA PRO A 137 -10.14 27.99 -15.26
C PRO A 137 -10.06 26.49 -15.01
N VAL A 138 -9.72 26.08 -13.78
CA VAL A 138 -9.84 24.68 -13.37
C VAL A 138 -11.32 24.30 -13.46
N THR A 139 -11.61 23.24 -14.20
CA THR A 139 -12.97 22.77 -14.35
C THR A 139 -13.50 22.23 -13.02
N ARG A 140 -14.82 22.26 -12.83
CA ARG A 140 -15.46 21.71 -11.63
C ARG A 140 -15.10 20.23 -11.44
N ASP A 141 -14.93 19.50 -12.53
CA ASP A 141 -14.58 18.07 -12.51
C ASP A 141 -13.13 17.85 -12.05
N GLU A 142 -12.18 18.67 -12.52
CA GLU A 142 -10.78 18.65 -12.03
C GLU A 142 -10.72 18.99 -10.53
N VAL A 143 -11.49 19.99 -10.07
CA VAL A 143 -11.58 20.33 -8.63
C VAL A 143 -12.15 19.17 -7.83
N ALA A 144 -13.22 18.53 -8.31
CA ALA A 144 -13.82 17.39 -7.64
C ALA A 144 -12.81 16.23 -7.54
N GLU A 145 -12.16 15.86 -8.64
CA GLU A 145 -11.14 14.81 -8.66
C GLU A 145 -10.02 15.06 -7.66
N GLN A 146 -9.61 16.32 -7.49
CA GLN A 146 -8.59 16.71 -6.52
C GLN A 146 -9.04 16.54 -5.06
N LEU A 147 -10.33 16.69 -4.77
CA LEU A 147 -10.89 16.63 -3.42
C LEU A 147 -11.44 15.25 -3.05
N ASP A 148 -11.75 14.43 -4.04
CA ASP A 148 -12.36 13.13 -3.83
C ASP A 148 -11.40 12.16 -3.15
N ILE A 149 -11.89 11.49 -2.10
CA ILE A 149 -11.11 10.48 -1.39
C ILE A 149 -11.31 9.13 -2.08
N LYS A 150 -10.22 8.59 -2.61
CA LYS A 150 -10.20 7.23 -3.17
C LYS A 150 -10.16 6.19 -2.04
N GLY A 151 -10.70 5.01 -2.31
CA GLY A 151 -10.72 3.90 -1.36
C GLY A 151 -10.89 2.55 -2.01
N VAL A 152 -10.62 1.49 -1.24
CA VAL A 152 -10.90 0.11 -1.62
C VAL A 152 -11.80 -0.55 -0.58
N LEU A 153 -12.71 -1.38 -1.06
CA LEU A 153 -13.52 -2.28 -0.25
C LEU A 153 -12.96 -3.68 -0.43
N LEU A 154 -12.46 -4.27 0.66
CA LEU A 154 -11.79 -5.56 0.67
C LEU A 154 -12.61 -6.59 1.43
N GLN A 155 -12.38 -7.86 1.14
CA GLN A 155 -12.81 -8.96 1.98
C GLN A 155 -12.33 -8.73 3.42
N TYR A 156 -13.24 -8.78 4.37
CA TYR A 156 -12.86 -8.82 5.78
C TYR A 156 -12.29 -10.21 6.12
N ILE A 157 -11.15 -10.23 6.80
CA ILE A 157 -10.50 -11.44 7.28
C ILE A 157 -10.52 -11.42 8.80
N ASP A 158 -11.29 -12.34 9.39
CA ASP A 158 -11.32 -12.55 10.83
C ASP A 158 -10.10 -13.39 11.25
N GLY A 159 -9.04 -12.71 11.65
CA GLY A 159 -7.73 -13.32 11.86
C GLY A 159 -6.82 -12.48 12.75
N PHE A 160 -5.55 -12.86 12.77
CA PHE A 160 -4.50 -12.14 13.50
C PHE A 160 -3.26 -12.02 12.62
N ILE A 161 -2.45 -10.99 12.86
CA ILE A 161 -1.22 -10.77 12.09
C ILE A 161 -0.16 -11.83 12.41
N LEU A 162 0.70 -12.16 11.45
CA LEU A 162 1.75 -13.17 11.62
C LEU A 162 2.69 -12.87 12.80
N SER A 163 2.92 -11.60 13.11
CA SER A 163 3.69 -11.18 14.29
C SER A 163 3.06 -11.57 15.63
N GLN A 164 1.76 -11.92 15.68
CA GLN A 164 1.04 -12.38 16.88
C GLN A 164 0.89 -13.90 16.95
N MET A 165 1.44 -14.64 15.98
CA MET A 165 1.25 -16.09 15.84
C MET A 165 1.58 -16.89 17.10
N THR A 166 2.65 -16.55 17.83
CA THR A 166 3.09 -17.35 18.99
C THR A 166 2.11 -17.34 20.16
N VAL A 167 1.23 -16.33 20.21
CA VAL A 167 0.20 -16.18 21.24
C VAL A 167 -1.15 -16.73 20.78
N ARG A 168 -1.36 -16.86 19.46
CA ARG A 168 -2.68 -17.09 18.86
C ARG A 168 -2.81 -18.45 18.15
N ALA A 169 -1.69 -19.10 17.82
CA ALA A 169 -1.65 -20.42 17.20
C ALA A 169 -0.79 -21.39 18.02
N PRO A 170 -1.12 -22.69 18.06
CA PRO A 170 -0.32 -23.67 18.77
C PRO A 170 1.04 -23.85 18.09
N ARG A 171 2.05 -24.18 18.90
CA ARG A 171 3.44 -24.32 18.46
C ARG A 171 3.65 -25.34 17.34
N SER A 172 2.78 -26.35 17.24
CA SER A 172 2.82 -27.35 16.15
C SER A 172 2.64 -26.73 14.76
N ASP A 173 1.93 -25.61 14.66
CA ASP A 173 1.47 -25.06 13.39
C ASP A 173 2.37 -23.92 12.90
N TRP A 174 3.25 -23.41 13.76
CA TRP A 174 4.12 -22.27 13.47
C TRP A 174 4.97 -22.46 12.22
N GLN A 175 5.51 -23.67 12.00
CA GLN A 175 6.27 -23.98 10.79
C GLN A 175 5.39 -23.84 9.54
N SER A 176 4.22 -24.50 9.53
CA SER A 176 3.33 -24.48 8.37
C SER A 176 2.81 -23.08 8.05
N ILE A 177 2.48 -22.29 9.08
CA ILE A 177 2.05 -20.90 8.90
C ILE A 177 3.14 -20.05 8.24
N VAL A 178 4.40 -20.16 8.70
CA VAL A 178 5.49 -19.38 8.10
C VAL A 178 5.81 -19.88 6.68
N ASP A 179 5.77 -21.19 6.44
CA ASP A 179 5.96 -21.77 5.10
C ASP A 179 4.89 -21.26 4.12
N GLN A 180 3.63 -21.18 4.57
CA GLN A 180 2.54 -20.58 3.79
C GLN A 180 2.80 -19.11 3.49
N ALA A 181 3.25 -18.31 4.47
CA ALA A 181 3.57 -16.90 4.26
C ALA A 181 4.65 -16.71 3.18
N VAL A 182 5.72 -17.52 3.21
CA VAL A 182 6.77 -17.52 2.19
C VAL A 182 6.23 -17.99 0.83
N ALA A 183 5.35 -18.98 0.80
CA ALA A 183 4.71 -19.42 -0.43
C ALA A 183 3.84 -18.30 -1.06
N VAL A 184 3.13 -17.52 -0.24
CA VAL A 184 2.36 -16.35 -0.71
C VAL A 184 3.30 -15.30 -1.32
N VAL A 185 4.45 -15.00 -0.69
CA VAL A 185 5.46 -14.10 -1.27
C VAL A 185 5.90 -14.57 -2.66
N HIS A 186 6.19 -15.86 -2.82
CA HIS A 186 6.58 -16.41 -4.10
C HIS A 186 5.46 -16.32 -5.14
N ALA A 187 4.22 -16.67 -4.76
CA ALA A 187 3.08 -16.59 -5.65
C ALA A 187 2.80 -15.15 -6.12
N VAL A 188 2.93 -14.16 -5.22
CA VAL A 188 2.83 -12.74 -5.60
C VAL A 188 3.98 -12.36 -6.55
N GLY A 189 5.20 -12.78 -6.24
CA GLY A 189 6.38 -12.53 -7.09
C GLY A 189 6.28 -13.15 -8.50
N ASP A 190 5.65 -14.31 -8.63
CA ASP A 190 5.44 -15.01 -9.91
C ASP A 190 4.50 -14.25 -10.87
N ARG A 191 3.82 -13.21 -10.38
CA ARG A 191 2.91 -12.36 -11.16
C ARG A 191 3.52 -11.00 -11.51
N ASP A 192 4.85 -10.95 -11.54
CA ASP A 192 5.65 -9.76 -11.85
C ASP A 192 5.38 -8.58 -10.90
N ILE A 193 5.28 -8.88 -9.60
CA ILE A 193 5.09 -7.89 -8.53
C ILE A 193 6.35 -7.88 -7.65
N LEU A 194 6.83 -6.69 -7.33
CA LEU A 194 7.83 -6.43 -6.29
C LEU A 194 7.11 -5.71 -5.16
N ASN A 195 7.06 -6.31 -3.98
CA ASN A 195 6.49 -5.67 -2.79
C ASN A 195 7.62 -5.16 -1.88
N GLU A 196 7.63 -3.85 -1.66
CA GLU A 196 8.69 -3.17 -0.92
C GLU A 196 8.43 -3.14 0.60
N ASP A 197 7.22 -3.48 1.03
CA ASP A 197 6.79 -3.49 2.45
C ASP A 197 6.39 -4.90 2.89
N VAL A 198 7.19 -5.91 2.52
CA VAL A 198 6.95 -7.28 2.99
C VAL A 198 7.47 -7.44 4.42
N GLY A 199 6.59 -7.85 5.35
CA GLY A 199 6.96 -8.14 6.73
C GLY A 199 5.87 -8.90 7.49
N PRO A 200 6.15 -9.48 8.68
CA PRO A 200 5.18 -10.27 9.45
C PRO A 200 3.91 -9.51 9.90
N GLU A 201 3.92 -8.19 9.87
CA GLU A 201 2.77 -7.31 10.09
C GLU A 201 1.79 -7.31 8.91
N ASN A 202 2.26 -7.61 7.69
CA ASN A 202 1.49 -7.53 6.46
C ASN A 202 0.98 -8.90 6.00
N PHE A 203 0.78 -9.82 6.94
CA PHE A 203 0.11 -11.11 6.72
C PHE A 203 -0.95 -11.33 7.78
N LEU A 204 -2.17 -11.67 7.35
CA LEU A 204 -3.25 -12.13 8.22
C LEU A 204 -3.35 -13.65 8.20
N ILE A 205 -3.54 -14.22 9.37
CA ILE A 205 -3.74 -15.64 9.60
C ILE A 205 -5.17 -15.84 10.05
N ARG A 206 -5.94 -16.60 9.26
CA ARG A 206 -7.32 -16.98 9.54
C ARG A 206 -7.39 -18.47 9.88
N PRO A 207 -7.89 -18.85 11.07
CA PRO A 207 -8.25 -20.25 11.33
C PRO A 207 -9.37 -20.68 10.38
N ASP A 208 -9.25 -21.87 9.78
CA ASP A 208 -10.24 -22.38 8.82
C ASP A 208 -11.43 -23.11 9.48
N GLY A 209 -11.43 -23.23 10.81
CA GLY A 209 -12.43 -23.94 11.60
C GLY A 209 -12.22 -25.46 11.70
N TYR A 210 -11.29 -26.03 10.94
CA TYR A 210 -10.93 -27.45 10.92
C TYR A 210 -9.60 -27.74 11.60
N GLY A 211 -9.06 -26.75 12.32
CA GLY A 211 -7.76 -26.84 13.00
C GLY A 211 -6.57 -26.53 12.08
N SER A 212 -6.82 -25.94 10.91
CA SER A 212 -5.77 -25.43 10.03
C SER A 212 -5.83 -23.90 9.93
N TYR A 213 -4.82 -23.32 9.30
CA TYR A 213 -4.70 -21.87 9.13
C TYR A 213 -4.49 -21.55 7.67
N GLN A 214 -5.15 -20.49 7.23
CA GLN A 214 -4.92 -19.84 5.96
C GLN A 214 -4.16 -18.54 6.18
N VAL A 215 -3.12 -18.32 5.39
CA VAL A 215 -2.31 -17.11 5.44
C VAL A 215 -2.56 -16.25 4.21
N LEU A 216 -2.88 -14.98 4.42
CA LEU A 216 -3.13 -14.01 3.36
C LEU A 216 -2.19 -12.81 3.51
N MET A 217 -1.51 -12.41 2.43
CA MET A 217 -0.77 -11.15 2.39
C MET A 217 -1.75 -9.98 2.27
N ILE A 218 -1.51 -8.94 3.06
CA ILE A 218 -2.27 -7.68 3.04
C ILE A 218 -1.32 -6.52 2.78
N ASP A 219 -1.90 -5.33 2.64
CA ASP A 219 -1.20 -4.07 2.43
C ASP A 219 -0.25 -4.06 1.23
N LEU A 220 -0.84 -3.88 0.04
CA LEU A 220 -0.12 -3.93 -1.24
C LEU A 220 0.17 -2.53 -1.80
N GLY A 221 0.05 -1.48 -0.96
CA GLY A 221 0.21 -0.08 -1.35
C GLY A 221 1.64 0.34 -1.69
N HIS A 222 2.63 -0.42 -1.20
CA HIS A 222 4.06 -0.23 -1.49
C HIS A 222 4.60 -1.32 -2.42
N ALA A 223 3.76 -1.80 -3.34
CA ALA A 223 4.18 -2.76 -4.35
C ALA A 223 4.14 -2.14 -5.75
N ARG A 224 5.05 -2.58 -6.62
CA ARG A 224 5.09 -2.17 -8.03
C ARG A 224 5.02 -3.37 -8.95
N LEU A 225 4.43 -3.15 -10.13
CA LEU A 225 4.51 -4.10 -11.23
C LEU A 225 5.89 -3.96 -11.91
N ARG A 226 6.39 -5.07 -12.46
CA ARG A 226 7.51 -5.04 -13.39
C ARG A 226 7.20 -4.12 -14.56
N ARG A 227 8.14 -3.25 -14.93
CA ARG A 227 7.94 -2.31 -16.04
C ARG A 227 8.12 -3.03 -17.37
N GLN A 228 7.38 -2.62 -18.40
CA GLN A 228 7.44 -3.24 -19.73
C GLN A 228 8.85 -3.21 -20.35
N ASN A 229 9.65 -2.19 -20.02
CA ASN A 229 11.02 -2.00 -20.48
C ASN A 229 12.09 -2.41 -19.44
N GLU A 230 11.70 -3.02 -18.32
CA GLU A 230 12.65 -3.50 -17.31
C GLU A 230 13.25 -4.83 -17.74
N SER A 231 14.57 -4.85 -17.95
CA SER A 231 15.29 -6.07 -18.32
C SER A 231 15.19 -7.14 -17.24
N ASP A 232 15.31 -8.40 -17.64
CA ASP A 232 15.35 -9.55 -16.73
C ASP A 232 16.41 -9.36 -15.63
N HIS A 233 17.62 -8.97 -16.03
CA HIS A 233 18.71 -8.70 -15.09
C HIS A 233 18.35 -7.58 -14.09
N ALA A 234 17.76 -6.47 -14.53
CA ALA A 234 17.35 -5.38 -13.62
C ALA A 234 16.23 -5.83 -12.66
N TRP A 235 15.23 -6.55 -13.17
CA TRP A 235 14.13 -7.09 -12.39
C TRP A 235 14.60 -8.09 -11.33
N TYR A 236 15.43 -9.07 -11.71
CA TYR A 236 15.93 -10.09 -10.78
C TYR A 236 16.84 -9.49 -9.72
N ASN A 237 17.67 -8.49 -10.07
CA ASN A 237 18.45 -7.75 -9.08
C ASN A 237 17.56 -6.97 -8.12
N ALA A 238 16.48 -6.33 -8.58
CA ALA A 238 15.53 -5.66 -7.70
C ALA A 238 14.87 -6.65 -6.72
N LYS A 239 14.44 -7.83 -7.19
CA LYS A 239 13.88 -8.89 -6.34
C LYS A 239 14.89 -9.41 -5.31
N LEU A 240 16.15 -9.61 -5.71
CA LEU A 240 17.23 -10.01 -4.80
C LEU A 240 17.54 -8.95 -3.76
N ALA A 241 17.63 -7.68 -4.18
CA ALA A 241 17.95 -6.57 -3.30
C ALA A 241 16.87 -6.38 -2.23
N GLN A 242 15.60 -6.58 -2.61
CA GLN A 242 14.48 -6.50 -1.68
C GLN A 242 14.42 -7.68 -0.70
N GLY A 243 14.69 -8.91 -1.16
CA GLY A 243 14.73 -10.08 -0.28
C GLY A 243 13.42 -10.37 0.45
N GLU A 244 12.29 -10.32 -0.26
CA GLU A 244 10.93 -10.42 0.31
C GLU A 244 10.71 -11.71 1.14
N ASP A 245 11.27 -12.84 0.71
CA ASP A 245 11.18 -14.11 1.44
C ASP A 245 11.97 -14.07 2.76
N ILE A 246 13.15 -13.43 2.77
CA ILE A 246 13.96 -13.20 3.97
C ILE A 246 13.23 -12.24 4.93
N ALA A 247 12.56 -11.22 4.39
CA ALA A 247 11.81 -10.24 5.18
C ALA A 247 10.68 -10.89 6.02
N VAL A 248 10.14 -12.03 5.57
CA VAL A 248 9.18 -12.83 6.35
C VAL A 248 9.86 -14.01 7.05
N GLY A 249 10.36 -14.99 6.29
CA GLY A 249 10.86 -16.26 6.81
C GLY A 249 12.11 -16.07 7.67
N GLY A 250 13.02 -15.20 7.24
CA GLY A 250 14.21 -14.84 7.99
C GLY A 250 13.89 -14.08 9.28
N ALA A 251 12.96 -13.12 9.20
CA ALA A 251 12.48 -12.37 10.37
C ALA A 251 11.79 -13.29 11.40
N MET A 252 10.91 -14.17 10.94
CA MET A 252 10.22 -15.13 11.81
C MET A 252 11.19 -16.16 12.40
N ARG A 253 12.15 -16.68 11.63
CA ARG A 253 13.20 -17.57 12.16
C ARG A 253 13.96 -16.91 13.31
N LYS A 254 14.41 -15.67 13.12
CA LYS A 254 15.14 -14.91 14.15
C LYS A 254 14.28 -14.67 15.38
N ARG A 255 13.01 -14.29 15.20
CA ARG A 255 12.07 -14.01 16.29
C ARG A 255 11.77 -15.27 17.11
N LEU A 256 11.41 -16.37 16.45
CA LEU A 256 11.03 -17.63 17.08
C LEU A 256 12.22 -18.28 17.82
N ALA A 257 13.41 -18.23 17.24
CA ALA A 257 14.62 -18.71 17.91
C ALA A 257 14.92 -17.90 19.18
N LYS A 258 14.85 -16.56 19.09
CA LYS A 258 15.22 -15.65 20.18
C LYS A 258 14.26 -15.69 21.36
N TYR A 259 12.95 -15.74 21.10
CA TYR A 259 11.94 -15.55 22.14
C TYR A 259 11.23 -16.84 22.56
N GLU A 260 11.16 -17.85 21.69
CA GLU A 260 10.40 -19.07 21.93
C GLU A 260 11.28 -20.34 21.97
N GLY A 261 12.58 -20.21 21.68
CA GLY A 261 13.48 -21.35 21.51
C GLY A 261 12.98 -22.33 20.44
N PHE A 262 12.33 -21.82 19.40
CA PHE A 262 11.79 -22.62 18.30
C PHE A 262 12.70 -22.51 17.08
N GLU A 263 13.18 -23.65 16.59
CA GLU A 263 14.02 -23.74 15.40
C GLU A 263 13.14 -23.86 14.15
N LEU A 264 12.87 -22.71 13.52
CA LEU A 264 12.17 -22.68 12.24
C LEU A 264 13.09 -23.15 11.12
N ARG A 265 12.66 -24.15 10.36
CA ARG A 265 13.33 -24.58 9.13
C ARG A 265 12.95 -23.61 8.02
N PHE A 266 13.83 -22.66 7.74
CA PHE A 266 13.67 -21.71 6.64
C PHE A 266 14.98 -21.63 5.84
N GLU A 267 14.85 -21.88 4.54
CA GLU A 267 15.90 -21.77 3.53
C GLU A 267 15.62 -20.57 2.65
N VAL A 268 16.66 -19.77 2.38
CA VAL A 268 16.55 -18.61 1.49
C VAL A 268 16.36 -19.09 0.06
N SER A 269 15.44 -18.47 -0.66
CA SER A 269 15.16 -18.81 -2.05
C SER A 269 16.32 -18.41 -2.96
N GLU A 270 16.90 -19.39 -3.65
CA GLU A 270 17.97 -19.17 -4.63
C GLU A 270 17.44 -18.75 -6.02
N ARG A 271 16.11 -18.59 -6.17
CA ARG A 271 15.45 -18.47 -7.48
C ARG A 271 16.01 -17.33 -8.33
N TYR A 272 16.16 -16.13 -7.75
CA TYR A 272 16.61 -14.95 -8.50
C TYR A 272 18.12 -14.92 -8.63
N ARG A 273 18.87 -15.51 -7.69
CA ARG A 273 20.34 -15.60 -7.76
C ARG A 273 20.77 -16.46 -8.93
N LYS A 274 20.10 -17.59 -9.15
CA LYS A 274 20.32 -18.46 -10.31
C LYS A 274 20.02 -17.74 -11.62
N LEU A 275 18.96 -16.92 -11.66
CA LEU A 275 18.56 -16.19 -12.86
C LEU A 275 19.48 -15.01 -13.18
N VAL A 276 20.05 -14.33 -12.18
CA VAL A 276 21.10 -13.32 -12.41
C VAL A 276 22.36 -13.98 -12.94
N GLY A 277 22.84 -15.06 -12.32
CA GLY A 277 24.06 -15.74 -12.75
C GLY A 277 24.01 -16.34 -14.16
N LEU A 278 22.82 -16.68 -14.67
CA LEU A 278 22.65 -17.14 -16.06
C LEU A 278 22.71 -15.99 -17.09
N ASN A 279 22.40 -14.76 -16.68
CA ASN A 279 22.40 -13.59 -17.55
C ASN A 279 23.76 -12.88 -17.61
N ASP A 280 24.70 -13.22 -16.73
CA ASP A 280 26.09 -12.71 -16.76
C ASP A 280 26.98 -13.52 -17.74
N ASP A 281 26.49 -14.64 -18.26
CA ASP A 281 27.19 -15.55 -19.18
C ASP A 281 26.77 -15.39 -20.68
N GLU A 282 25.93 -14.40 -21.02
CA GLU A 282 25.55 -14.03 -22.40
C GLU A 282 26.19 -12.70 -22.86
#